data_AF-A0A7V9R316-F1
#
_entry.id   AF-A0A7V9R316-F1
#
_cell.length_a   1.000
_cell.length_b   1.000
_cell.length_c   1.000
_cell.angle_alpha   90.00
_cell.angle_beta   90.00
_cell.angle_gamma   90.00
#
_symmetry.space_group_name_H-M   'P 1'
#
loop_
_entity.id
_entity.type
_entity.pdbx_description
1 polymer ?
#
loop_
_entity_poly.entity_id
_entity_poly.type
_entity_poly.pdbx_seq_one_letter_code
_entity_poly.pdbx_strand_id
1 'polypeptide(L)'
;MAGQVLHATAGPEGYIEATLELPEVSPGWHGVTFSIAGEPGYSTRGRLLVVDPAARLGIVSDIDDTIIHTGLTRLVAAVRTTLFIPEHARAEIAGASEFYRALTAGMAGPAQVFYVSTGAWNLHPVIERFLVRHAFPEGPLLMTDWGPSSAWLFREASVAFKTRVITELFKEHPHLTWVLIGDSGQDDPAAYAAVGRAHPERVHAVYIRDVQPMSPIRSDRVRQLVAELLDARVRMLLVPDSAAAADDAHALGLIDDECRDRVRQAVETGSRPPAPSD
;
A
#
# COMPACT_ATOMS: atom_id res chain seq x y z
N MET A 1 2.89 -13.18 -25.46
CA MET A 1 1.57 -12.66 -25.87
C MET A 1 1.82 -11.38 -26.67
N ALA A 2 1.67 -11.44 -27.99
CA ALA A 2 2.04 -10.33 -28.87
C ALA A 2 0.79 -9.50 -29.25
N GLY A 3 0.89 -8.17 -29.08
CA GLY A 3 0.39 -7.24 -30.09
C GLY A 3 -1.01 -6.64 -29.95
N GLN A 4 -1.62 -6.60 -28.76
CA GLN A 4 -2.85 -5.81 -28.59
C GLN A 4 -2.50 -4.35 -28.33
N VAL A 5 -3.05 -3.46 -29.15
CA VAL A 5 -2.92 -2.01 -28.99
C VAL A 5 -4.25 -1.49 -28.49
N LEU A 6 -4.22 -0.86 -27.33
CA LEU A 6 -5.37 -0.19 -26.73
C LEU A 6 -5.13 1.31 -26.82
N HIS A 7 -6.16 2.05 -27.18
CA HIS A 7 -6.08 3.49 -27.32
C HIS A 7 -6.80 4.16 -26.15
N ALA A 8 -6.11 5.12 -25.53
CA ALA A 8 -6.67 5.99 -24.52
C ALA A 8 -6.21 7.43 -24.80
N THR A 9 -7.03 8.38 -24.41
CA THR A 9 -6.73 9.81 -24.58
C THR A 9 -6.23 10.36 -23.26
N ALA A 10 -5.06 10.97 -23.28
CA ALA A 10 -4.54 11.66 -22.12
C ALA A 10 -5.37 12.92 -21.82
N GLY A 11 -5.55 13.22 -20.53
CA GLY A 11 -6.10 14.48 -20.09
C GLY A 11 -5.15 15.66 -20.36
N PRO A 12 -5.56 16.90 -20.06
CA PRO A 12 -4.78 18.11 -20.31
C PRO A 12 -3.38 18.12 -19.69
N GLU A 13 -3.17 17.36 -18.61
CA GLU A 13 -1.91 17.25 -17.86
C GLU A 13 -1.05 16.05 -18.30
N GLY A 14 -1.49 15.29 -19.31
CA GLY A 14 -0.76 14.13 -19.83
C GLY A 14 -1.01 12.81 -19.09
N TYR A 15 -1.88 12.78 -18.07
CA TYR A 15 -2.30 11.55 -17.40
C TYR A 15 -3.36 10.78 -18.19
N ILE A 16 -3.34 9.46 -18.06
CA ILE A 16 -4.32 8.54 -18.66
C ILE A 16 -4.96 7.76 -17.52
N GLU A 17 -6.29 7.87 -17.41
CA GLU A 17 -7.11 6.97 -16.61
C GLU A 17 -8.06 6.25 -17.56
N ALA A 18 -7.94 4.93 -17.64
CA ALA A 18 -8.72 4.12 -18.56
C ALA A 18 -9.00 2.74 -17.96
N THR A 19 -10.26 2.31 -18.04
CA THR A 19 -10.65 0.93 -17.81
C THR A 19 -10.57 0.19 -19.13
N LEU A 20 -9.81 -0.90 -19.16
CA LEU A 20 -9.52 -1.65 -20.37
C LEU A 20 -9.94 -3.10 -20.17
N GLU A 21 -10.74 -3.62 -21.10
CA GLU A 21 -11.02 -5.05 -21.16
C GLU A 21 -9.80 -5.77 -21.75
N LEU A 22 -9.17 -6.59 -20.92
CA LEU A 22 -8.05 -7.42 -21.32
C LEU A 22 -8.56 -8.79 -21.76
N PRO A 23 -7.94 -9.43 -22.77
CA PRO A 23 -8.17 -10.84 -23.06
C PRO A 23 -7.71 -11.68 -21.87
N GLU A 24 -7.92 -12.99 -21.95
CA GLU A 24 -7.41 -13.89 -20.93
C GLU A 24 -5.87 -13.84 -20.90
N VAL A 25 -5.32 -13.22 -19.86
CA VAL A 25 -3.89 -13.06 -19.62
C VAL A 25 -3.54 -13.85 -18.36
N SER A 26 -2.43 -14.57 -18.39
CA SER A 26 -1.97 -15.34 -17.23
C SER A 26 -1.72 -14.41 -16.03
N PRO A 27 -1.94 -14.87 -14.79
CA PRO A 27 -1.55 -14.12 -13.60
C PRO A 27 -0.09 -13.67 -13.60
N GLY A 28 0.17 -12.56 -12.91
CA GLY A 28 1.50 -12.00 -12.70
C GLY A 28 1.76 -10.69 -13.44
N TRP A 29 3.02 -10.28 -13.43
CA TRP A 29 3.46 -9.02 -14.02
C TRP A 29 3.76 -9.15 -15.51
N HIS A 30 3.21 -8.22 -16.30
CA HIS A 30 3.40 -8.14 -17.74
C HIS A 30 4.03 -6.80 -18.11
N GLY A 31 5.00 -6.83 -19.02
CA GLY A 31 5.53 -5.60 -19.61
C GLY A 31 4.55 -5.00 -20.61
N VAL A 32 4.29 -3.71 -20.49
CA VAL A 32 3.46 -2.95 -21.43
C VAL A 32 4.28 -1.82 -22.04
N THR A 33 3.99 -1.48 -23.30
CA THR A 33 4.61 -0.33 -23.98
C THR A 33 3.55 0.74 -24.19
N PHE A 34 3.84 1.96 -23.76
CA PHE A 34 3.04 3.14 -24.05
C PHE A 34 3.69 3.91 -25.19
N SER A 35 2.90 4.35 -26.15
CA SER A 35 3.35 5.16 -27.29
C SER A 35 2.35 6.27 -27.60
N ILE A 36 2.84 7.44 -28.00
CA ILE A 36 1.96 8.53 -28.43
C ILE A 36 1.56 8.31 -29.90
N ALA A 37 0.25 8.28 -30.16
CA ALA A 37 -0.27 8.07 -31.51
C ALA A 37 0.21 9.18 -32.46
N GLY A 38 0.75 8.79 -33.61
CA GLY A 38 1.31 9.74 -34.60
C GLY A 38 2.73 10.22 -34.30
N GLU A 39 3.30 9.85 -33.16
CA GLU A 39 4.59 10.35 -32.64
C GLU A 39 5.54 9.16 -32.35
N PRO A 40 6.05 8.48 -33.40
CA PRO A 40 6.77 7.20 -33.26
C PRO A 40 8.08 7.28 -32.45
N GLY A 41 8.61 8.48 -32.21
CA GLY A 41 9.78 8.69 -31.36
C GLY A 41 9.50 8.68 -29.85
N TYR A 42 8.22 8.73 -29.44
CA TYR A 42 7.82 8.89 -28.05
C TYR A 42 7.15 7.61 -27.55
N SER A 43 7.94 6.76 -26.89
CA SER A 43 7.45 5.57 -26.21
C SER A 43 8.15 5.34 -24.87
N THR A 44 7.47 4.65 -23.96
CA THR A 44 8.01 4.21 -22.68
C THR A 44 7.47 2.83 -22.31
N ARG A 45 8.11 2.17 -21.35
CA ARG A 45 7.65 0.88 -20.83
C ARG A 45 7.05 1.07 -19.44
N GLY A 46 6.06 0.25 -19.13
CA GLY A 46 5.53 0.09 -17.79
C GLY A 46 5.22 -1.37 -17.50
N ARG A 47 4.56 -1.60 -16.37
CA ARG A 47 4.18 -2.92 -15.90
C ARG A 47 2.69 -2.95 -15.61
N LEU A 48 2.06 -4.08 -15.92
CA LEU A 48 0.66 -4.38 -15.64
C LEU A 48 0.63 -5.63 -14.75
N LEU A 49 -0.06 -5.57 -13.62
CA LEU A 49 -0.29 -6.74 -12.78
C LEU A 49 -1.65 -7.35 -13.12
N VAL A 50 -1.66 -8.65 -13.42
CA VAL A 50 -2.87 -9.48 -13.44
C VAL A 50 -2.91 -10.26 -12.14
N VAL A 51 -3.87 -9.94 -11.26
CA VAL A 51 -4.01 -10.59 -9.96
C VAL A 51 -4.39 -12.07 -10.16
N ASP A 52 -3.75 -12.96 -9.40
CA ASP A 52 -4.02 -14.39 -9.47
C ASP A 52 -5.45 -14.70 -9.00
N PRO A 53 -6.32 -15.34 -9.82
CA PRO A 53 -7.67 -15.72 -9.39
C PRO A 53 -7.68 -16.77 -8.27
N ALA A 54 -6.56 -17.46 -8.04
CA ALA A 54 -6.36 -18.33 -6.89
C ALA A 54 -6.04 -17.56 -5.61
N ALA A 55 -5.71 -16.27 -5.70
CA ALA A 55 -5.50 -15.45 -4.51
C ALA A 55 -6.76 -15.39 -3.65
N ARG A 56 -6.55 -15.37 -2.34
CA ARG A 56 -7.61 -15.33 -1.34
C ARG A 56 -7.48 -14.15 -0.40
N LEU A 57 -6.25 -13.65 -0.23
CA LEU A 57 -5.95 -12.51 0.62
C LEU A 57 -5.46 -11.32 -0.20
N GLY A 58 -6.09 -10.16 -0.01
CA GLY A 58 -5.59 -8.86 -0.44
C GLY A 58 -5.00 -8.11 0.76
N ILE A 59 -3.87 -7.45 0.57
CA ILE A 59 -3.25 -6.62 1.60
C ILE A 59 -3.22 -5.19 1.06
N VAL A 60 -3.94 -4.28 1.72
CA VAL A 60 -3.81 -2.85 1.42
C VAL A 60 -2.84 -2.25 2.42
N SER A 61 -1.83 -1.56 1.92
CA SER A 61 -0.78 -0.94 2.70
C SER A 61 -0.71 0.53 2.41
N ASP A 62 -0.75 1.36 3.46
CA ASP A 62 -0.16 2.70 3.35
C ASP A 62 1.37 2.61 3.18
N ILE A 63 2.00 3.69 2.74
CA ILE A 63 3.44 3.77 2.53
C ILE A 63 4.13 4.60 3.62
N ASP A 64 3.67 5.84 3.80
CA ASP A 64 4.36 6.88 4.55
C ASP A 64 4.19 6.64 6.05
N ASP A 65 5.28 6.46 6.79
CA ASP A 65 5.21 6.06 8.20
C ASP A 65 4.51 4.70 8.42
N THR A 66 4.30 3.89 7.37
CA THR A 66 3.77 2.52 7.47
C THR A 66 4.84 1.48 7.14
N ILE A 67 5.55 1.64 6.02
CA ILE A 67 6.69 0.78 5.63
C ILE A 67 8.02 1.54 5.60
N ILE A 68 7.98 2.86 5.46
CA ILE A 68 9.15 3.75 5.46
C ILE A 68 9.07 4.67 6.68
N HIS A 69 10.16 4.80 7.43
CA HIS A 69 10.31 5.88 8.39
C HIS A 69 10.42 7.21 7.63
N THR A 70 9.47 8.12 7.87
CA THR A 70 9.33 9.51 7.38
C THR A 70 8.40 9.74 6.19
N GLY A 71 7.57 10.79 6.36
CA GLY A 71 6.65 11.32 5.36
C GLY A 71 7.32 11.83 4.09
N LEU A 72 7.22 11.04 3.03
CA LEU A 72 7.53 11.42 1.65
C LEU A 72 6.79 12.70 1.23
N THR A 73 5.62 12.97 1.80
CA THR A 73 4.88 14.25 1.68
C THR A 73 5.68 15.47 2.18
N ARG A 74 6.41 15.36 3.29
CA ARG A 74 7.35 16.41 3.76
C ARG A 74 8.61 16.46 2.92
N LEU A 75 9.06 15.33 2.38
CA LEU A 75 10.21 15.25 1.48
C LEU A 75 9.94 15.94 0.13
N VAL A 76 8.73 15.85 -0.43
CA VAL A 76 8.33 16.61 -1.63
C VAL A 76 8.34 18.12 -1.35
N ALA A 77 7.87 18.55 -0.18
CA ALA A 77 7.99 19.94 0.25
C ALA A 77 9.44 20.40 0.43
N ALA A 78 10.32 19.50 0.91
CA ALA A 78 11.75 19.77 1.10
C ALA A 78 12.56 19.75 -0.19
N VAL A 79 12.22 18.92 -1.19
CA VAL A 79 12.87 18.89 -2.52
C VAL A 79 12.74 20.25 -3.23
N ARG A 80 11.67 21.00 -2.94
CA ARG A 80 11.50 22.38 -3.42
C ARG A 80 12.50 23.38 -2.81
N THR A 81 13.17 23.05 -1.71
CA THR A 81 13.92 24.02 -0.90
C THR A 81 15.34 23.57 -0.54
N THR A 82 15.66 22.27 -0.45
CA THR A 82 17.00 21.79 -0.03
C THR A 82 17.26 20.34 -0.45
N LEU A 83 18.25 20.12 -1.32
CA LEU A 83 18.66 18.81 -1.84
C LEU A 83 19.53 18.00 -0.87
N PHE A 84 19.04 17.71 0.34
CA PHE A 84 19.62 16.65 1.18
C PHE A 84 18.52 15.95 1.97
N ILE A 85 18.13 14.76 1.52
CA ILE A 85 17.26 13.87 2.29
C ILE A 85 18.19 13.00 3.15
N PRO A 86 18.08 13.04 4.49
CA PRO A 86 18.89 12.20 5.36
C PRO A 86 18.68 10.72 5.06
N GLU A 87 19.74 9.91 5.17
CA GLU A 87 19.69 8.47 4.87
C GLU A 87 18.71 7.69 5.79
N HIS A 88 18.55 8.15 7.04
CA HIS A 88 17.60 7.57 8.00
C HIS A 88 16.13 7.78 7.63
N ALA A 89 15.83 8.79 6.80
CA ALA A 89 14.48 9.09 6.30
C ALA A 89 14.03 8.11 5.18
N ARG A 90 14.84 7.10 4.88
CA ARG A 90 14.52 6.01 3.95
C ARG A 90 14.73 4.66 4.60
N ALA A 91 14.76 4.62 5.94
CA ALA A 91 14.86 3.38 6.67
C ALA A 91 13.49 2.69 6.69
N GLU A 92 13.52 1.38 6.48
CA GLU A 92 12.36 0.53 6.72
C GLU A 92 11.98 0.50 8.20
N ILE A 93 10.68 0.42 8.46
CA ILE A 93 10.17 0.13 9.79
C ILE A 93 10.56 -1.29 10.18
N ALA A 94 11.18 -1.45 11.36
CA ALA A 94 11.72 -2.73 11.79
C ALA A 94 10.69 -3.88 11.67
N GLY A 95 11.10 -4.97 11.03
CA GLY A 95 10.27 -6.15 10.79
C GLY A 95 9.14 -5.99 9.77
N ALA A 96 8.95 -4.82 9.15
CA ALA A 96 7.83 -4.59 8.22
C ALA A 96 7.93 -5.46 6.97
N SER A 97 9.10 -5.51 6.30
CA SER A 97 9.26 -6.35 5.11
C SER A 97 9.03 -7.83 5.40
N GLU A 98 9.50 -8.31 6.55
CA GLU A 98 9.30 -9.70 6.99
C GLU A 98 7.83 -9.98 7.27
N PHE A 99 7.11 -9.03 7.89
CA PHE A 99 5.68 -9.20 8.15
C PHE A 99 4.87 -9.28 6.85
N TYR A 100 5.22 -8.47 5.85
CA TYR A 100 4.56 -8.51 4.55
C TYR A 100 4.86 -9.80 3.81
N ARG A 101 6.13 -10.25 3.83
CA ARG A 101 6.51 -11.55 3.27
C ARG A 101 5.76 -12.70 3.95
N ALA A 102 5.64 -12.66 5.27
CA ALA A 102 4.88 -13.63 6.06
C ALA A 102 3.41 -13.70 5.62
N LEU A 103 2.73 -12.57 5.49
CA LEU A 103 1.34 -12.52 5.00
C LEU A 103 1.20 -13.07 3.58
N THR A 104 2.23 -12.91 2.74
CA THR A 104 2.24 -13.43 1.36
C THR A 104 2.74 -14.86 1.21
N ALA A 105 3.24 -15.49 2.29
CA ALA A 105 3.83 -16.83 2.25
C ALA A 105 2.81 -17.95 2.04
N GLY A 106 1.51 -17.64 2.03
CA GLY A 106 0.48 -18.54 1.50
C GLY A 106 -0.30 -19.36 2.52
N MET A 107 -0.16 -19.10 3.83
CA MET A 107 -0.96 -19.77 4.87
C MET A 107 -2.47 -19.55 4.67
N ALA A 108 -2.87 -18.34 4.26
CA ALA A 108 -4.24 -18.01 3.86
C ALA A 108 -4.53 -18.31 2.36
N GLY A 109 -3.61 -18.96 1.66
CA GLY A 109 -3.56 -19.04 0.19
C GLY A 109 -2.75 -17.91 -0.45
N PRO A 110 -2.59 -17.88 -1.78
CA PRO A 110 -1.87 -16.81 -2.47
C PRO A 110 -2.44 -15.45 -2.10
N ALA A 111 -1.56 -14.47 -1.93
CA ALA A 111 -1.95 -13.12 -1.52
C ALA A 111 -1.40 -12.06 -2.47
N GLN A 112 -2.08 -10.93 -2.56
CA GLN A 112 -1.65 -9.77 -3.35
C GLN A 112 -1.58 -8.52 -2.48
N VAL A 113 -0.44 -7.83 -2.53
CA VAL A 113 -0.26 -6.52 -1.87
C VAL A 113 -0.62 -5.40 -2.84
N PHE A 114 -1.33 -4.38 -2.34
CA PHE A 114 -1.66 -3.13 -3.00
C PHE A 114 -1.19 -1.98 -2.11
N TYR A 115 -0.32 -1.11 -2.63
CA TYR A 115 0.19 0.03 -1.88
C TYR A 115 -0.62 1.27 -2.22
N VAL A 116 -1.22 1.93 -1.22
CA VAL A 116 -2.10 3.09 -1.39
C VAL A 116 -1.52 4.29 -0.63
N SER A 117 -1.08 5.31 -1.37
CA SER A 117 -0.45 6.50 -0.79
C SER A 117 -1.13 7.78 -1.25
N THR A 118 -1.15 8.79 -0.39
CA THR A 118 -1.56 10.16 -0.78
C THR A 118 -0.38 11.04 -1.17
N GLY A 119 0.82 10.45 -1.26
CA GLY A 119 2.01 11.09 -1.83
C GLY A 119 1.89 11.27 -3.34
N ALA A 120 2.62 12.27 -3.87
CA ALA A 120 2.63 12.58 -5.29
C ALA A 120 3.16 11.43 -6.15
N TRP A 121 2.51 11.15 -7.28
CA TRP A 121 2.95 10.16 -8.29
C TRP A 121 4.44 10.28 -8.68
N ASN A 122 5.01 11.50 -8.65
CA ASN A 122 6.43 11.74 -8.93
C ASN A 122 7.40 10.96 -8.01
N LEU A 123 6.93 10.49 -6.84
CA LEU A 123 7.71 9.66 -5.92
C LEU A 123 7.71 8.17 -6.28
N HIS A 124 6.88 7.74 -7.24
CA HIS A 124 6.75 6.33 -7.62
C HIS A 124 8.10 5.63 -7.84
N PRO A 125 9.07 6.17 -8.62
CA PRO A 125 10.35 5.48 -8.82
C PRO A 125 11.19 5.37 -7.54
N VAL A 126 11.03 6.31 -6.60
CA VAL A 126 11.76 6.26 -5.31
C VAL A 126 11.18 5.17 -4.43
N ILE A 127 9.86 5.06 -4.37
CA ILE A 127 9.13 4.05 -3.59
C ILE A 127 9.40 2.66 -4.15
N GLU A 128 9.31 2.47 -5.47
CA GLU A 128 9.56 1.17 -6.11
C GLU A 128 10.97 0.65 -5.78
N ARG A 129 11.99 1.51 -5.88
CA ARG A 129 13.36 1.14 -5.48
C ARG A 129 13.50 0.81 -3.99
N PHE A 130 12.71 1.46 -3.14
CA PHE A 130 12.67 1.13 -1.71
C PHE A 130 12.08 -0.26 -1.49
N LEU A 131 10.92 -0.57 -2.09
CA LEU A 131 10.26 -1.87 -1.96
C LEU A 131 11.19 -3.01 -2.38
N VAL A 132 11.85 -2.87 -3.54
CA VAL A 132 12.81 -3.85 -4.05
C VAL A 132 14.01 -4.00 -3.10
N ARG A 133 14.62 -2.87 -2.68
CA ARG A 133 15.79 -2.88 -1.79
C ARG A 133 15.53 -3.60 -0.47
N HIS A 134 14.32 -3.47 0.06
CA HIS A 134 13.91 -4.05 1.34
C HIS A 134 13.16 -5.37 1.17
N ALA A 135 13.09 -5.90 -0.07
CA ALA A 135 12.43 -7.15 -0.40
C ALA A 135 10.98 -7.22 0.11
N PHE A 136 10.25 -6.11 0.01
CA PHE A 136 8.80 -6.14 0.14
C PHE A 136 8.17 -6.90 -1.03
N PRO A 137 7.03 -7.58 -0.83
CA PRO A 137 6.30 -8.20 -1.94
C PRO A 137 5.94 -7.16 -3.01
N GLU A 138 6.06 -7.53 -4.28
CA GLU A 138 5.70 -6.63 -5.37
C GLU A 138 4.19 -6.37 -5.40
N GLY A 139 3.81 -5.11 -5.59
CA GLY A 139 2.41 -4.69 -5.68
C GLY A 139 2.27 -3.38 -6.44
N PRO A 140 1.09 -3.10 -7.02
CA PRO A 140 0.84 -1.82 -7.67
C PRO A 140 0.88 -0.68 -6.65
N LEU A 141 1.43 0.45 -7.08
CA LEU A 141 1.45 1.71 -6.31
C LEU A 141 0.27 2.58 -6.78
N LEU A 142 -0.76 2.70 -5.94
CA LEU A 142 -1.94 3.52 -6.16
C LEU A 142 -1.74 4.85 -5.43
N MET A 143 -1.36 5.89 -6.17
CA MET A 143 -0.95 7.18 -5.60
C MET A 143 -1.81 8.34 -6.12
N THR A 144 -1.75 9.49 -5.45
CA THR A 144 -2.45 10.70 -5.91
C THR A 144 -1.66 11.50 -6.93
N ASP A 145 -2.39 12.17 -7.81
CA ASP A 145 -1.85 13.18 -8.71
C ASP A 145 -1.68 14.53 -7.99
N TRP A 146 -0.53 15.17 -8.22
CA TRP A 146 -0.18 16.50 -7.72
C TRP A 146 0.08 17.50 -8.87
N GLY A 147 -0.53 17.30 -10.04
CA GLY A 147 -0.37 18.13 -11.23
C GLY A 147 -0.67 19.63 -11.05
N PRO A 148 -0.17 20.51 -11.94
CA PRO A 148 -0.21 21.98 -11.81
C PRO A 148 -1.58 22.65 -12.11
N SER A 149 -2.68 21.91 -12.13
CA SER A 149 -4.01 22.44 -12.45
C SER A 149 -4.59 23.31 -11.32
N SER A 150 -5.57 24.16 -11.64
CA SER A 150 -6.37 24.92 -10.65
C SER A 150 -7.10 24.03 -9.61
N ALA A 151 -7.11 22.70 -9.80
CA ALA A 151 -7.57 21.73 -8.82
C ALA A 151 -6.60 21.54 -7.64
N TRP A 152 -5.45 22.21 -7.62
CA TRP A 152 -4.60 22.31 -6.42
C TRP A 152 -5.37 22.83 -5.19
N LEU A 153 -6.42 23.64 -5.40
CA LEU A 153 -7.34 24.15 -4.38
C LEU A 153 -8.37 23.12 -3.90
N PHE A 154 -8.61 22.07 -4.69
CA PHE A 154 -9.63 21.04 -4.44
C PHE A 154 -8.97 19.67 -4.35
N ARG A 155 -8.03 19.53 -3.42
CA ARG A 155 -7.49 18.21 -3.07
C ARG A 155 -8.62 17.35 -2.51
N GLU A 156 -8.80 16.17 -3.08
CA GLU A 156 -9.59 15.13 -2.42
C GLU A 156 -8.98 14.91 -1.03
N ALA A 157 -9.82 14.93 0.00
CA ALA A 157 -9.34 14.68 1.36
C ALA A 157 -8.73 13.26 1.42
N SER A 158 -7.59 13.11 2.11
CA SER A 158 -6.86 11.83 2.16
C SER A 158 -7.76 10.66 2.60
N VAL A 159 -8.64 10.87 3.58
CA VAL A 159 -9.67 9.90 3.98
C VAL A 159 -10.56 9.49 2.79
N ALA A 160 -11.07 10.45 2.01
CA ALA A 160 -11.96 10.19 0.89
C ALA A 160 -11.24 9.42 -0.23
N PHE A 161 -10.02 9.84 -0.58
CA PHE A 161 -9.18 9.15 -1.56
C PHE A 161 -8.94 7.68 -1.17
N LYS A 162 -8.43 7.43 0.05
CA LYS A 162 -8.14 6.07 0.50
C LYS A 162 -9.41 5.22 0.58
N THR A 163 -10.50 5.79 1.10
CA THR A 163 -11.79 5.08 1.16
C THR A 163 -12.27 4.68 -0.23
N ARG A 164 -12.20 5.59 -1.21
CA ARG A 164 -12.60 5.33 -2.59
C ARG A 164 -11.74 4.24 -3.24
N VAL A 165 -10.42 4.40 -3.22
CA VAL A 165 -9.48 3.43 -3.83
C VAL A 165 -9.66 2.04 -3.23
N ILE A 166 -9.77 1.92 -1.91
CA ILE A 166 -9.97 0.62 -1.25
C ILE A 166 -11.34 0.03 -1.61
N THR A 167 -12.37 0.86 -1.68
CA THR A 167 -13.71 0.40 -2.09
C THR A 167 -13.72 -0.07 -3.55
N GLU A 168 -12.95 0.57 -4.44
CA GLU A 168 -12.76 0.15 -5.83
C GLU A 168 -12.02 -1.20 -5.91
N LEU A 169 -10.90 -1.35 -5.21
CA LEU A 169 -10.20 -2.63 -5.08
C LEU A 169 -11.13 -3.74 -4.57
N PHE A 170 -11.99 -3.41 -3.62
CA PHE A 170 -12.94 -4.36 -3.07
C PHE A 170 -13.94 -4.82 -4.14
N LYS A 171 -14.41 -3.92 -5.00
CA LYS A 171 -15.33 -4.23 -6.10
C LYS A 171 -14.64 -5.01 -7.22
N GLU A 172 -13.41 -4.65 -7.56
CA GLU A 172 -12.61 -5.29 -8.63
C GLU A 172 -12.19 -6.71 -8.25
N HIS A 173 -11.95 -6.96 -6.97
CA HIS A 173 -11.54 -8.26 -6.46
C HIS A 173 -12.53 -8.78 -5.40
N PRO A 174 -13.73 -9.20 -5.82
CA PRO A 174 -14.78 -9.65 -4.88
C PRO A 174 -14.47 -10.98 -4.21
N HIS A 175 -13.48 -11.73 -4.72
CA HIS A 175 -13.04 -13.03 -4.19
C HIS A 175 -11.97 -12.91 -3.10
N LEU A 176 -11.41 -11.71 -2.89
CA LEU A 176 -10.40 -11.46 -1.85
C LEU A 176 -11.06 -11.02 -0.55
N THR A 177 -10.53 -11.54 0.56
CA THR A 177 -10.66 -10.93 1.89
C THR A 177 -9.40 -10.11 2.19
N TRP A 178 -9.46 -9.22 3.18
CA TRP A 178 -8.52 -8.10 3.26
C TRP A 178 -7.86 -7.94 4.62
N VAL A 179 -6.57 -7.60 4.58
CA VAL A 179 -5.85 -7.00 5.70
C VAL A 179 -5.49 -5.56 5.30
N LEU A 180 -5.80 -4.60 6.17
CA LEU A 180 -5.49 -3.19 5.95
C LEU A 180 -4.38 -2.77 6.92
N ILE A 181 -3.28 -2.22 6.41
CA ILE A 181 -2.10 -1.84 7.19
C ILE A 181 -1.82 -0.36 6.98
N GLY A 182 -1.64 0.38 8.06
CA GLY A 182 -1.42 1.82 8.02
C GLY A 182 -0.84 2.37 9.31
N ASP A 183 -0.83 3.69 9.46
CA ASP A 183 -0.22 4.38 10.59
C ASP A 183 -1.22 5.24 11.37
N SER A 184 -0.92 5.52 12.65
CA SER A 184 -1.79 6.33 13.51
C SER A 184 -1.64 7.83 13.30
N GLY A 185 -0.56 8.27 12.65
CA GLY A 185 -0.21 9.67 12.41
C GLY A 185 -0.98 10.32 11.26
N GLN A 186 -1.45 9.53 10.29
CA GLN A 186 -2.23 10.01 9.15
C GLN A 186 -3.74 9.72 9.27
N ASP A 187 -4.40 9.61 8.12
CA ASP A 187 -5.84 9.46 7.96
C ASP A 187 -6.25 7.98 7.77
N ASP A 188 -5.29 7.05 7.81
CA ASP A 188 -5.49 5.61 7.67
C ASP A 188 -6.52 5.06 8.66
N PRO A 189 -6.47 5.39 9.97
CA PRO A 189 -7.42 4.83 10.93
C PRO A 189 -8.85 5.20 10.55
N ALA A 190 -9.08 6.44 10.09
CA ALA A 190 -10.41 6.90 9.70
C ALA A 190 -10.90 6.26 8.40
N ALA A 191 -10.04 6.17 7.38
CA ALA A 191 -10.37 5.54 6.10
C ALA A 191 -10.64 4.04 6.26
N TYR A 192 -9.77 3.32 6.96
CA TYR A 192 -9.91 1.87 7.16
C TYR A 192 -11.09 1.54 8.06
N ALA A 193 -11.39 2.39 9.04
CA ALA A 193 -12.61 2.26 9.82
C ALA A 193 -13.88 2.44 8.97
N ALA A 194 -13.89 3.40 8.04
CA ALA A 194 -15.01 3.60 7.13
C ALA A 194 -15.25 2.37 6.23
N VAL A 195 -14.19 1.85 5.61
CA VAL A 195 -14.26 0.64 4.76
C VAL A 195 -14.64 -0.59 5.58
N GLY A 196 -14.00 -0.79 6.75
CA GLY A 196 -14.28 -1.93 7.62
C GLY A 196 -15.74 -1.97 8.05
N ARG A 197 -16.33 -0.84 8.47
CA ARG A 197 -17.75 -0.78 8.81
C ARG A 197 -18.68 -1.09 7.63
N ALA A 198 -18.28 -0.71 6.42
CA ALA A 198 -19.08 -0.95 5.21
C ALA A 198 -18.99 -2.39 4.70
N HIS A 199 -17.89 -3.09 5.00
CA HIS A 199 -17.58 -4.44 4.51
C HIS A 199 -17.01 -5.35 5.61
N PRO A 200 -17.72 -5.54 6.73
CA PRO A 200 -17.18 -6.23 7.91
C PRO A 200 -16.84 -7.70 7.64
N GLU A 201 -17.56 -8.36 6.73
CA GLU A 201 -17.34 -9.75 6.34
C GLU A 201 -16.08 -9.96 5.49
N ARG A 202 -15.49 -8.87 4.98
CA ARG A 202 -14.36 -8.91 4.06
C ARG A 202 -13.03 -8.52 4.67
N VAL A 203 -13.02 -7.92 5.86
CA VAL A 203 -11.80 -7.42 6.51
C VAL A 203 -11.42 -8.35 7.67
N HIS A 204 -10.33 -9.10 7.52
CA HIS A 204 -9.77 -9.95 8.57
C HIS A 204 -9.23 -9.13 9.72
N ALA A 205 -8.42 -8.11 9.39
CA ALA A 205 -7.77 -7.25 10.36
C ALA A 205 -7.40 -5.90 9.76
N VAL A 206 -7.38 -4.90 10.64
CA VAL A 206 -6.83 -3.57 10.39
C VAL A 206 -5.69 -3.35 11.38
N TYR A 207 -4.47 -3.27 10.90
CA TYR A 207 -3.27 -3.01 11.69
C TYR A 207 -2.85 -1.55 11.53
N ILE A 208 -2.99 -0.77 12.60
CA ILE A 208 -2.55 0.62 12.66
C ILE A 208 -1.29 0.69 13.51
N ARG A 209 -0.15 1.03 12.90
CA ARG A 209 1.10 1.24 13.63
C ARG A 209 1.02 2.52 14.47
N ASP A 210 1.40 2.43 15.73
CA ASP A 210 1.42 3.58 16.63
C ASP A 210 2.66 4.46 16.37
N VAL A 211 2.45 5.61 15.73
CA VAL A 211 3.49 6.60 15.43
C VAL A 211 3.55 7.64 16.54
N GLN A 212 4.68 7.67 17.26
CA GLN A 212 4.91 8.61 18.36
C GLN A 212 5.89 9.73 17.95
N PRO A 213 5.74 10.97 18.49
CA PRO A 213 4.68 11.38 19.42
C PRO A 213 3.35 11.67 18.71
N MET A 214 2.25 11.13 19.23
CA MET A 214 0.90 11.41 18.76
C MET A 214 0.19 12.43 19.66
N SER A 215 -0.56 13.36 19.07
CA SER A 215 -1.40 14.31 19.84
C SER A 215 -2.47 13.53 20.64
N PRO A 216 -2.77 13.91 21.90
CA PRO A 216 -3.82 13.26 22.69
C PRO A 216 -5.15 13.14 21.96
N ILE A 217 -5.56 14.18 21.22
CA ILE A 217 -6.81 14.18 20.42
C ILE A 217 -6.79 13.06 19.37
N ARG A 218 -5.65 12.86 18.71
CA ARG A 218 -5.51 11.82 17.67
C ARG A 218 -5.47 10.44 18.31
N SER A 219 -4.73 10.28 19.40
CA SER A 219 -4.72 9.04 20.19
C SER A 219 -6.12 8.62 20.64
N ASP A 220 -6.90 9.57 21.14
CA ASP A 220 -8.27 9.33 21.59
C ASP A 220 -9.18 8.99 20.42
N ARG A 221 -9.00 9.66 19.27
CA ARG A 221 -9.76 9.34 18.05
C ARG A 221 -9.47 7.92 17.55
N VAL A 222 -8.20 7.51 17.51
CA VAL A 222 -7.83 6.14 17.10
C VAL A 222 -8.44 5.11 18.05
N ARG A 223 -8.37 5.34 19.37
CA ARG A 223 -9.00 4.47 20.37
C ARG A 223 -10.53 4.38 20.18
N GLN A 224 -11.18 5.49 19.88
CA GLN A 224 -12.61 5.50 19.59
C GLN A 224 -12.94 4.66 18.35
N LEU A 225 -12.16 4.80 17.27
CA LEU A 225 -12.35 4.01 16.05
C LEU A 225 -12.16 2.51 16.29
N VAL A 226 -11.18 2.13 17.10
CA VAL A 226 -10.98 0.72 17.52
C VAL A 226 -12.22 0.18 18.23
N ALA A 227 -12.80 0.95 19.16
CA ALA A 227 -14.02 0.55 19.86
C ALA A 227 -15.23 0.46 18.91
N GLU A 228 -15.41 1.44 18.02
CA GLU A 228 -16.47 1.43 17.00
C GLU A 228 -16.38 0.20 16.06
N LEU A 229 -15.17 -0.21 15.70
CA LEU A 229 -14.97 -1.37 14.81
C LEU A 229 -15.19 -2.70 15.53
N LEU A 230 -14.86 -2.77 16.82
CA LEU A 230 -15.19 -3.93 17.64
C LEU A 230 -16.70 -4.19 17.66
N ASP A 231 -17.51 -3.13 17.81
CA ASP A 231 -18.98 -3.22 17.75
C ASP A 231 -19.47 -3.70 16.36
N ALA A 232 -18.77 -3.29 15.29
CA ALA A 232 -19.01 -3.76 13.92
C ALA A 232 -18.43 -5.15 13.61
N ARG A 233 -17.85 -5.84 14.61
CA ARG A 233 -17.15 -7.14 14.48
C ARG A 233 -15.96 -7.12 13.52
N VAL A 234 -15.36 -5.94 13.31
CA VAL A 234 -14.13 -5.78 12.54
C VAL A 234 -12.96 -5.67 13.50
N ARG A 235 -11.93 -6.47 13.27
CA ARG A 235 -10.74 -6.48 14.12
C ARG A 235 -9.83 -5.32 13.72
N MET A 236 -9.70 -4.32 14.58
CA MET A 236 -8.76 -3.21 14.41
C MET A 236 -7.82 -3.13 15.61
N LEU A 237 -6.51 -3.09 15.36
CA LEU A 237 -5.50 -3.01 16.40
C LEU A 237 -4.59 -1.80 16.18
N LEU A 238 -4.37 -1.05 17.26
CA LEU A 238 -3.25 -0.14 17.36
C LEU A 238 -2.04 -0.94 17.87
N VAL A 239 -1.03 -1.12 17.03
CA VAL A 239 0.14 -1.96 17.29
C VAL A 239 1.40 -1.11 17.45
N PRO A 240 2.27 -1.38 18.45
CA PRO A 240 3.50 -0.62 18.63
C PRO A 240 4.55 -0.88 17.53
N ASP A 241 4.54 -2.09 16.96
CA ASP A 241 5.53 -2.55 15.98
C ASP A 241 4.98 -3.72 15.12
N SER A 242 5.81 -4.19 14.18
CA SER A 242 5.49 -5.31 13.29
C SER A 242 5.35 -6.65 14.02
N ALA A 243 5.98 -6.82 15.18
CA ALA A 243 5.91 -8.06 15.95
C ALA A 243 4.53 -8.24 16.59
N ALA A 244 3.96 -7.18 17.16
CA ALA A 244 2.60 -7.20 17.67
C ALA A 244 1.55 -7.46 16.57
N ALA A 245 1.77 -6.93 15.36
CA ALA A 245 0.93 -7.25 14.21
C ALA A 245 1.05 -8.72 13.79
N ALA A 246 2.27 -9.26 13.76
CA ALA A 246 2.53 -10.66 13.44
C ALA A 246 1.90 -11.63 14.45
N ASP A 247 1.94 -11.30 15.74
CA ASP A 247 1.31 -12.11 16.79
C ASP A 247 -0.19 -12.24 16.59
N ASP A 248 -0.84 -11.15 16.21
CA ASP A 248 -2.26 -11.12 15.91
C ASP A 248 -2.59 -11.87 14.61
N ALA A 249 -1.81 -11.63 13.54
CA ALA A 249 -1.97 -12.33 12.27
C ALA A 249 -1.79 -13.84 12.44
N HIS A 250 -0.86 -14.28 13.27
CA HIS A 250 -0.67 -15.67 13.64
C HIS A 250 -1.89 -16.23 14.38
N ALA A 251 -2.44 -15.49 15.35
CA ALA A 251 -3.65 -15.89 16.06
C ALA A 251 -4.88 -16.02 15.13
N LEU A 252 -4.90 -15.29 14.01
CA LEU A 252 -5.91 -15.40 12.95
C LEU A 252 -5.63 -16.52 11.94
N GLY A 253 -4.50 -17.22 12.05
CA GLY A 253 -4.07 -18.24 11.09
C GLY A 253 -3.62 -17.67 9.74
N LEU A 254 -3.27 -16.38 9.68
CA LEU A 254 -2.78 -15.74 8.44
C LEU A 254 -1.30 -16.02 8.19
N ILE A 255 -0.53 -16.31 9.24
CA ILE A 255 0.89 -16.67 9.18
C ILE A 255 1.18 -17.84 10.14
N ASP A 256 2.25 -18.60 9.90
CA ASP A 256 2.67 -19.70 10.76
C ASP A 256 3.64 -19.26 11.88
N ASP A 257 3.99 -20.21 12.76
CA ASP A 257 4.90 -19.98 13.89
C ASP A 257 6.28 -19.49 13.42
N GLU A 258 6.82 -20.07 12.34
CA GLU A 258 8.14 -19.71 11.80
C GLU A 258 8.14 -18.26 11.31
N CYS A 259 7.13 -17.88 10.53
CA CYS A 259 6.97 -16.53 10.04
C CYS A 259 6.83 -15.52 11.18
N ARG A 260 6.00 -15.81 12.19
CA ARG A 260 5.85 -14.95 13.38
C ARG A 260 7.19 -14.72 14.07
N ASP A 261 7.94 -15.79 14.29
CA ASP A 261 9.21 -15.74 15.01
C ASP A 261 10.30 -14.98 14.22
N ARG A 262 10.33 -15.11 12.87
CA ARG A 262 11.19 -14.30 12.01
C ARG A 262 10.86 -12.80 12.09
N VAL A 263 9.58 -12.42 12.10
CA VAL A 263 9.18 -11.02 12.26
C VAL A 263 9.65 -10.46 13.60
N ARG A 264 9.43 -11.20 14.70
CA ARG A 264 9.91 -10.81 16.04
C ARG A 264 11.42 -10.60 16.06
N GLN A 265 12.18 -11.54 15.51
CA GLN A 265 13.63 -11.43 15.43
C GLN A 265 14.08 -10.22 14.59
N ALA A 266 13.38 -9.91 13.49
CA ALA A 266 13.67 -8.75 12.66
C ALA A 266 13.40 -7.42 13.40
N VAL A 267 12.35 -7.36 14.23
CA VAL A 267 12.08 -6.22 15.11
C VAL A 267 13.19 -6.06 16.16
N GLU A 268 13.57 -7.14 16.84
CA GLU A 268 14.59 -7.12 17.91
C GLU A 268 15.98 -6.70 17.42
N THR A 269 16.37 -7.21 16.26
CA THR A 269 17.70 -6.96 15.70
C THR A 269 17.77 -5.68 14.85
N GLY A 270 16.63 -5.04 14.58
CA GLY A 270 16.52 -3.94 13.62
C GLY A 270 17.02 -4.32 12.21
N SER A 271 17.11 -5.62 11.91
CA SER A 271 17.81 -6.13 10.74
C SER A 271 16.98 -5.98 9.48
N ARG A 272 17.67 -5.61 8.40
CA ARG A 272 17.15 -5.71 7.03
C ARG A 272 17.33 -7.13 6.53
N PRO A 273 16.40 -7.68 5.73
CA PRO A 273 16.67 -8.90 4.98
C PRO A 273 17.92 -8.72 4.10
N PRO A 274 18.70 -9.80 3.85
CA PRO A 274 19.75 -9.75 2.84
C PRO A 274 19.12 -9.38 1.49
N ALA A 275 19.81 -8.53 0.72
CA ALA A 275 19.36 -8.17 -0.62
C ALA A 275 19.11 -9.44 -1.46
N PRO A 276 18.07 -9.47 -2.30
CA PRO A 276 17.87 -10.60 -3.21
C PRO A 276 19.13 -10.77 -4.07
N SER A 277 19.60 -12.00 -4.19
CA SER A 277 20.73 -12.35 -5.06
C SER A 277 20.35 -12.18 -6.52
N ASP A 278 21.19 -11.47 -7.28
CA ASP A 278 21.09 -11.23 -8.73
C ASP A 278 20.93 -12.52 -9.56
#